data_AF-A0A3D3PBJ5-F1
#
_entry.id   AF-A0A3D3PBJ5-F1
#
_cell.length_a   1.000
_cell.length_b   1.000
_cell.length_c   1.000
_cell.angle_alpha   90.00
_cell.angle_beta   90.00
_cell.angle_gamma   90.00
#
_symmetry.space_group_name_H-M   'P 1'
#
loop_
_entity.id
_entity.type
_entity.pdbx_description
1 polymer ?
#
loop_
_entity_poly.entity_id
_entity_poly.type
_entity_poly.pdbx_seq_one_letter_code
_entity_poly.pdbx_strand_id
1 'polypeptide(L)'
;IDGLATGKSAIIGITLAILAYVSGNTIMAEYLNIMYIPNSGELVIFAGAFVGACVGFLWYNSYPAQVFMGDTGSLAIGGIIAAFAIMIRKELLIPILCGIFLVEIISVMLQVSYFKYTKRKFGEGQRIFLMSPLHHHYQKKGYHEAKIVTRFWIVGVILAVLTIVTLKLR
;
A
#
# COMPACT_ATOMS: atom_id res chain seq x y z
N ILE A 1 2.92 -1.11 13.34
CA ILE A 1 1.80 -1.81 13.99
C ILE A 1 1.51 -3.12 13.28
N ASP A 2 1.16 -4.11 14.08
CA ASP A 2 0.93 -5.50 13.72
C ASP A 2 -0.10 -5.64 12.60
N GLY A 3 0.23 -6.40 11.56
CA GLY A 3 -0.64 -6.67 10.40
C GLY A 3 -0.86 -5.49 9.45
N LEU A 4 -0.44 -4.26 9.79
CA LEU A 4 -0.74 -3.08 8.95
C LEU A 4 -0.07 -3.16 7.59
N ALA A 5 1.26 -3.34 7.55
CA ALA A 5 2.01 -3.35 6.29
C ALA A 5 1.64 -4.57 5.44
N THR A 6 1.67 -5.76 6.05
CA THR A 6 1.36 -7.03 5.38
C THR A 6 -0.05 -7.06 4.78
N GLY A 7 -1.07 -6.65 5.53
CA GLY A 7 -2.45 -6.69 5.04
C GLY A 7 -2.69 -5.71 3.90
N LYS A 8 -2.13 -4.50 3.96
CA LYS A 8 -2.18 -3.53 2.84
C LYS A 8 -1.49 -4.10 1.59
N SER A 9 -0.33 -4.71 1.77
CA SER A 9 0.45 -5.30 0.68
C SER A 9 -0.25 -6.49 0.02
N ALA A 10 -0.96 -7.32 0.79
CA ALA A 10 -1.78 -8.40 0.24
C ALA A 10 -2.90 -7.84 -0.65
N ILE A 11 -3.62 -6.80 -0.21
CA ILE A 11 -4.67 -6.14 -1.00
C ILE A 11 -4.10 -5.56 -2.30
N ILE A 12 -2.94 -4.90 -2.22
CA ILE A 12 -2.24 -4.36 -3.38
C ILE A 12 -1.81 -5.48 -4.33
N GLY A 13 -1.26 -6.57 -3.82
CA GLY A 13 -0.85 -7.75 -4.59
C GLY A 13 -2.01 -8.38 -5.36
N ILE A 14 -3.18 -8.53 -4.72
CA ILE A 14 -4.40 -9.03 -5.38
C ILE A 14 -4.82 -8.09 -6.51
N THR A 15 -4.79 -6.78 -6.27
CA THR A 15 -5.16 -5.78 -7.27
C THR A 15 -4.21 -5.81 -8.47
N LEU A 16 -2.91 -5.90 -8.22
CA LEU A 16 -1.89 -6.02 -9.27
C LEU A 16 -2.04 -7.33 -10.05
N ALA A 17 -2.40 -8.44 -9.40
CA ALA A 17 -2.70 -9.71 -10.06
C ALA A 17 -3.87 -9.56 -11.05
N ILE A 18 -4.95 -8.90 -10.63
CA ILE A 18 -6.11 -8.62 -11.49
C ILE A 18 -5.68 -7.74 -12.68
N LEU A 19 -4.91 -6.67 -12.42
CA LEU A 19 -4.43 -5.78 -13.49
C LEU A 19 -3.53 -6.51 -14.50
N ALA A 20 -2.66 -7.41 -14.03
CA ALA A 20 -1.79 -8.22 -14.88
C ALA A 20 -2.59 -9.21 -15.74
N TYR A 21 -3.59 -9.87 -15.16
CA TYR A 21 -4.46 -10.80 -15.87
C TYR A 21 -5.24 -10.10 -16.97
N VAL A 22 -5.85 -8.96 -16.63
CA VAL A 22 -6.66 -8.17 -17.56
C VAL A 22 -5.81 -7.61 -18.71
N SER A 23 -4.57 -7.17 -18.44
CA SER A 23 -3.66 -6.67 -19.48
C SER A 23 -3.07 -7.78 -20.36
N GLY A 24 -3.11 -9.04 -19.89
CA GLY A 24 -2.56 -10.21 -20.58
C GLY A 24 -3.58 -11.00 -21.41
N ASN A 25 -4.86 -10.62 -21.36
CA ASN A 25 -5.92 -11.22 -22.16
C ASN A 25 -6.32 -10.25 -23.26
N THR A 26 -6.20 -10.68 -24.53
CA THR A 26 -6.47 -9.85 -25.70
C THR A 26 -7.90 -9.30 -25.72
N ILE A 27 -8.89 -10.13 -25.37
CA ILE A 27 -10.31 -9.76 -25.35
C ILE A 27 -10.58 -8.69 -24.28
N MET A 28 -10.02 -8.86 -23.09
CA MET A 28 -10.22 -7.93 -21.97
C MET A 28 -9.45 -6.63 -22.17
N ALA A 29 -8.25 -6.71 -22.74
CA ALA A 29 -7.44 -5.54 -23.04
C ALA A 29 -8.12 -4.63 -24.07
N GLU A 30 -8.70 -5.24 -25.12
CA GLU A 30 -9.48 -4.53 -26.13
C GLU A 30 -10.78 -3.95 -25.54
N TYR A 31 -11.53 -4.73 -24.75
CA TYR A 31 -12.78 -4.27 -24.12
C TYR A 31 -12.57 -3.09 -23.16
N LEU A 32 -11.47 -3.08 -22.40
CA LEU A 32 -11.14 -2.01 -21.46
C LEU A 32 -10.30 -0.89 -22.09
N ASN A 33 -9.99 -0.98 -23.39
CA ASN A 33 -9.14 -0.03 -24.09
C ASN A 33 -7.80 0.24 -23.37
N ILE A 34 -7.16 -0.86 -22.93
CA ILE A 34 -5.86 -0.82 -22.24
C ILE A 34 -4.79 -1.47 -23.11
N MET A 35 -3.53 -1.09 -22.87
CA MET A 35 -2.37 -1.70 -23.54
C MET A 35 -2.31 -3.20 -23.24
N TYR A 36 -2.37 -4.01 -24.29
CA TYR A 36 -2.11 -5.44 -24.21
C TYR A 36 -0.64 -5.71 -23.98
N ILE A 37 -0.33 -6.52 -22.97
CA ILE A 37 1.03 -6.92 -22.62
C ILE A 37 1.11 -8.45 -22.75
N PRO A 38 1.81 -8.96 -23.78
CA PRO A 38 1.91 -10.41 -23.97
C PRO A 38 2.59 -11.06 -22.77
N ASN A 39 2.08 -12.22 -22.37
CA ASN A 39 2.59 -13.05 -21.26
C ASN A 39 2.55 -12.38 -19.87
N SER A 40 1.83 -11.28 -19.67
CA SER A 40 1.65 -10.71 -18.32
C SER A 40 0.85 -11.63 -17.37
N GLY A 41 0.20 -12.68 -17.90
CA GLY A 41 -0.43 -13.74 -17.12
C GLY A 41 0.54 -14.46 -16.17
N GLU A 42 1.82 -14.60 -16.53
CA GLU A 42 2.84 -15.21 -15.66
C GLU A 42 3.04 -14.40 -14.36
N LEU A 43 2.87 -13.08 -14.44
CA LEU A 43 2.95 -12.20 -13.26
C LEU A 43 1.82 -12.49 -12.25
N VAL A 44 0.69 -13.06 -12.70
CA VAL A 44 -0.41 -13.45 -11.82
C VAL A 44 0.03 -14.60 -10.90
N ILE A 45 0.84 -15.54 -11.40
CA ILE A 45 1.36 -16.65 -10.61
C ILE A 45 2.27 -16.12 -9.50
N PHE A 46 3.20 -15.23 -9.85
CA PHE A 46 4.04 -14.56 -8.87
C PHE A 46 3.24 -13.74 -7.86
N ALA A 47 2.22 -13.00 -8.32
CA ALA A 47 1.34 -12.24 -7.43
C ALA A 47 0.58 -13.17 -6.47
N GLY A 48 0.13 -14.34 -6.93
CA GLY A 48 -0.50 -15.36 -6.10
C GLY A 48 0.43 -15.87 -5.00
N ALA A 49 1.69 -16.17 -5.34
CA ALA A 49 2.71 -16.57 -4.36
C ALA A 49 3.01 -15.44 -3.35
N PHE A 50 3.12 -14.20 -3.83
CA PHE A 50 3.33 -13.01 -3.01
C PHE A 50 2.17 -12.77 -2.02
N VAL A 51 0.93 -12.85 -2.49
CA VAL A 51 -0.27 -12.71 -1.65
C VAL A 51 -0.35 -13.87 -0.65
N GLY A 52 -0.08 -15.11 -1.09
CA GLY A 52 -0.02 -16.27 -0.21
C GLY A 52 1.02 -16.11 0.91
N ALA A 53 2.21 -15.62 0.58
CA ALA A 53 3.24 -15.31 1.56
C ALA A 53 2.82 -14.20 2.53
N CYS A 54 2.15 -13.14 2.04
CA CYS A 54 1.61 -12.09 2.89
C CYS A 54 0.53 -12.62 3.84
N VAL A 55 -0.40 -13.44 3.36
CA VAL A 55 -1.46 -14.05 4.18
C VAL A 55 -0.87 -15.02 5.20
N GLY A 56 0.09 -15.86 4.80
CA GLY A 56 0.80 -16.76 5.71
C GLY A 56 1.59 -16.01 6.77
N PHE A 57 2.29 -14.93 6.41
CA PHE A 57 2.98 -14.07 7.38
C PHE A 57 2.00 -13.36 8.31
N LEU A 58 0.86 -12.90 7.79
CA LEU A 58 -0.18 -12.25 8.57
C LEU A 58 -0.76 -13.17 9.66
N TRP A 59 -0.77 -14.49 9.46
CA TRP A 59 -1.15 -15.44 10.51
C TRP A 59 -0.32 -15.26 11.79
N TYR A 60 0.98 -15.01 11.65
CA TYR A 60 1.91 -14.80 12.78
C TYR A 60 2.08 -13.33 13.17
N ASN A 61 1.74 -12.40 12.26
CA ASN A 61 1.91 -10.97 12.45
C ASN A 61 0.62 -10.23 12.82
N SER A 62 -0.53 -10.91 12.86
CA SER A 62 -1.79 -10.34 13.37
C SER A 62 -1.68 -10.07 14.87
N TYR A 63 -2.34 -9.00 15.33
CA TYR A 63 -2.27 -8.61 16.74
C TYR A 63 -2.82 -9.70 17.67
N PRO A 64 -2.09 -10.10 18.73
CA PRO A 64 -0.73 -9.69 19.10
C PRO A 64 0.36 -10.40 18.26
N ALA A 65 1.27 -9.64 17.63
CA ALA A 65 2.27 -10.22 16.72
C ALA A 65 3.30 -11.11 17.43
N GLN A 66 3.57 -12.26 16.81
CA GLN A 66 4.62 -13.20 17.23
C GLN A 66 5.92 -12.99 16.45
N VAL A 67 5.80 -12.53 15.19
CA VAL A 67 6.93 -12.28 14.29
C VAL A 67 6.81 -10.88 13.69
N PHE A 68 7.92 -10.14 13.70
CA PHE A 68 8.03 -8.83 13.06
C PHE A 68 8.66 -8.93 11.67
N MET A 69 8.19 -8.10 10.75
CA MET A 69 8.60 -8.13 9.34
C MET A 69 10.06 -7.71 9.13
N GLY A 70 10.55 -6.78 9.94
CA GLY A 70 11.88 -6.17 9.77
C GLY A 70 12.02 -5.35 8.48
N ASP A 71 13.22 -4.81 8.27
CA ASP A 71 13.54 -4.03 7.08
C ASP A 71 13.65 -4.90 5.82
N THR A 72 14.09 -6.15 5.99
CA THR A 72 14.18 -7.13 4.90
C THR A 72 12.83 -7.35 4.23
N GLY A 73 11.77 -7.58 5.02
CA GLY A 73 10.43 -7.79 4.46
C GLY A 73 9.81 -6.50 3.91
N SER A 74 9.95 -5.39 4.64
CA SER A 74 9.29 -4.13 4.27
C SER A 74 9.86 -3.52 2.98
N LEU A 75 11.19 -3.50 2.82
CA LEU A 75 11.85 -3.01 1.61
C LEU A 75 11.61 -3.95 0.42
N ALA A 76 11.67 -5.26 0.62
CA ALA A 76 11.39 -6.24 -0.43
C ALA A 76 9.95 -6.09 -0.96
N ILE A 77 8.96 -5.98 -0.07
CA ILE A 77 7.56 -5.78 -0.46
C ILE A 77 7.37 -4.48 -1.26
N GLY A 78 7.96 -3.38 -0.81
CA GLY A 78 7.91 -2.11 -1.53
C GLY A 78 8.53 -2.20 -2.93
N GLY A 79 9.70 -2.84 -3.03
CA GLY A 79 10.38 -3.09 -4.30
C GLY A 79 9.59 -3.98 -5.24
N ILE A 80 9.00 -5.06 -4.74
CA ILE A 80 8.14 -5.96 -5.51
C ILE A 80 6.94 -5.20 -6.07
N ILE A 81 6.21 -4.43 -5.24
CA ILE A 81 5.04 -3.67 -5.69
C ILE A 81 5.41 -2.66 -6.78
N ALA A 82 6.53 -1.94 -6.61
CA ALA A 82 6.99 -0.95 -7.58
C ALA A 82 7.42 -1.61 -8.90
N ALA A 83 8.23 -2.68 -8.85
CA ALA A 83 8.67 -3.42 -10.02
C ALA A 83 7.48 -4.02 -10.78
N PHE A 84 6.53 -4.60 -10.05
CA PHE A 84 5.32 -5.19 -10.62
C PHE A 84 4.50 -4.14 -11.38
N ALA A 85 4.27 -2.98 -10.77
CA ALA A 85 3.51 -1.89 -11.40
C ALA A 85 4.17 -1.36 -12.68
N ILE A 86 5.51 -1.31 -12.74
CA ILE A 86 6.27 -0.94 -13.94
C ILE A 86 6.13 -2.00 -15.03
N MET A 87 6.24 -3.29 -14.68
CA MET A 87 6.10 -4.39 -15.65
C MET A 87 4.74 -4.40 -16.34
N ILE A 88 3.67 -4.05 -15.62
CA ILE A 88 2.31 -3.96 -16.19
C ILE A 88 1.98 -2.60 -16.79
N ARG A 89 2.92 -1.64 -16.84
CA ARG A 89 2.74 -0.27 -17.35
C ARG A 89 1.57 0.48 -16.67
N LYS A 90 1.41 0.29 -15.36
CA LYS A 90 0.36 0.95 -14.54
C LYS A 90 0.94 1.79 -13.41
N GLU A 91 2.12 2.37 -13.61
CA GLU A 91 2.83 3.20 -12.64
C GLU A 91 2.00 4.39 -12.13
N LEU A 92 1.20 5.01 -12.99
CA LEU A 92 0.36 6.16 -12.63
C LEU A 92 -0.77 5.81 -11.65
N LEU A 93 -1.11 4.52 -11.50
CA LEU A 93 -2.12 4.06 -10.56
C LEU A 93 -1.54 3.79 -9.17
N ILE A 94 -0.20 3.72 -9.01
CA ILE A 94 0.46 3.47 -7.73
C ILE A 94 0.05 4.48 -6.65
N PRO A 95 -0.02 5.81 -6.89
CA PRO A 95 -0.40 6.76 -5.85
C PRO A 95 -1.80 6.51 -5.27
N ILE A 96 -2.73 5.99 -6.08
CA ILE A 96 -4.07 5.63 -5.64
C ILE A 96 -4.02 4.29 -4.90
N LEU A 97 -3.45 3.27 -5.52
CA LEU A 97 -3.39 1.90 -4.99
C LEU A 97 -2.61 1.82 -3.67
N CYS A 98 -1.45 2.49 -3.61
CA CYS A 98 -0.60 2.59 -2.43
C CYS A 98 -0.93 3.83 -1.58
N GLY A 99 -2.13 4.41 -1.73
CA GLY A 99 -2.49 5.71 -1.12
C GLY A 99 -2.28 5.76 0.39
N ILE A 100 -2.47 4.65 1.11
CA ILE A 100 -2.19 4.61 2.55
C ILE A 100 -0.68 4.70 2.83
N PHE A 101 0.17 3.98 2.10
CA PHE A 101 1.63 4.11 2.24
C PHE A 101 2.07 5.54 1.89
N LEU A 102 1.49 6.12 0.85
CA LEU A 102 1.76 7.49 0.44
C LEU A 102 1.40 8.50 1.54
N VAL A 103 0.19 8.40 2.12
CA VAL A 103 -0.26 9.27 3.21
C VAL A 103 0.62 9.11 4.46
N GLU A 104 1.09 7.90 4.78
CA GLU A 104 2.01 7.69 5.88
C GLU A 104 3.35 8.40 5.65
N ILE A 105 3.94 8.27 4.46
CA ILE A 105 5.20 8.96 4.12
C ILE A 105 4.99 10.48 4.10
N ILE A 106 3.91 10.97 3.49
CA ILE A 106 3.55 12.40 3.48
C ILE A 106 3.39 12.92 4.91
N SER A 107 2.76 12.16 5.81
CA SER A 107 2.60 12.57 7.21
C SER A 107 3.95 12.78 7.92
N VAL A 108 4.95 11.95 7.62
CA VAL A 108 6.31 12.08 8.16
C VAL A 108 7.02 13.28 7.53
N MET A 109 6.95 13.42 6.20
CA MET A 109 7.57 14.53 5.49
C MET A 109 7.03 15.88 5.97
N LEU A 110 5.71 16.01 6.10
CA LEU A 110 5.06 17.21 6.64
C LEU A 110 5.49 17.49 8.08
N GLN A 111 5.47 16.47 8.94
CA GLN A 111 5.85 16.63 10.35
C GLN A 111 7.30 17.09 10.51
N VAL A 112 8.24 16.44 9.83
CA VAL A 112 9.67 16.77 9.91
C VAL A 112 9.94 18.15 9.33
N SER A 113 9.32 18.48 8.19
CA SER A 113 9.49 19.78 7.53
C SER A 113 8.94 20.92 8.38
N TYR A 114 7.76 20.73 8.96
CA TYR A 114 7.13 21.71 9.84
C TYR A 114 7.90 21.90 11.14
N PHE A 115 8.31 20.82 11.81
CA PHE A 115 9.10 20.90 13.03
C PHE A 115 10.43 21.64 12.81
N LYS A 116 11.11 21.38 11.68
CA LYS A 116 12.33 22.11 11.29
C LYS A 116 12.04 23.58 11.01
N TYR A 117 10.94 23.89 10.32
CA TYR A 117 10.54 25.25 9.99
C TYR A 117 10.22 26.08 11.24
N THR A 118 9.37 25.59 12.14
CA THR A 118 8.99 26.36 13.33
C THR A 118 10.16 26.53 14.30
N LYS A 119 11.02 25.50 14.43
CA LYS A 119 12.23 25.61 15.27
C LYS A 119 13.18 26.70 14.76
N ARG A 120 13.29 26.86 13.43
CA ARG A 120 14.10 27.92 12.81
C ARG A 120 13.46 29.30 12.95
N LYS A 121 12.13 29.40 12.87
CA LYS A 121 11.42 30.69 12.84
C LYS A 121 11.05 31.23 14.23
N PHE A 122 10.68 30.36 15.15
CA PHE A 122 10.11 30.70 16.45
C PHE A 122 10.92 30.16 17.63
N GLY A 123 12.08 29.53 17.39
CA GLY A 123 12.94 28.92 18.42
C GLY A 123 12.42 27.58 18.95
N GLU A 124 11.11 27.34 18.93
CA GLU A 124 10.47 26.11 19.40
C GLU A 124 9.92 25.23 18.25
N GLY A 125 10.15 23.92 18.38
CA GLY A 125 9.64 22.92 17.44
C GLY A 125 8.20 22.56 17.73
N GLN A 126 7.28 22.96 16.84
CA GLN A 126 5.87 22.64 16.90
C GLN A 126 5.59 21.41 16.03
N ARG A 127 4.56 20.64 16.39
CA ARG A 127 4.17 19.38 15.74
C ARG A 127 2.77 19.51 15.17
N ILE A 128 2.56 19.08 13.92
CA ILE A 128 1.23 19.07 13.28
C ILE A 128 0.42 17.90 13.83
N PHE A 129 1.02 16.72 13.85
CA PHE A 129 0.44 15.51 14.41
C PHE A 129 1.02 15.24 15.80
N LEU A 130 0.19 14.67 16.69
CA LEU A 130 0.64 14.18 18.00
C LEU A 130 1.89 13.28 17.91
N MET A 131 1.94 12.42 16.89
CA MET A 131 3.09 11.58 16.54
C MET A 131 2.98 11.20 15.06
N SER A 132 4.11 11.03 14.39
CA SER A 132 4.18 10.55 12.99
C SER A 132 4.96 9.23 12.95
N PRO A 133 4.61 8.26 12.08
CA PRO A 133 3.59 8.34 11.02
C PRO A 133 2.13 8.35 11.50
N LEU A 134 1.19 8.54 10.57
CA LEU A 134 -0.23 8.79 10.84
C LEU A 134 -0.90 7.72 11.74
N HIS A 135 -0.46 6.46 11.71
CA HIS A 135 -1.01 5.45 12.61
C HIS A 135 -0.68 5.69 14.10
N HIS A 136 0.52 6.21 14.41
CA HIS A 136 0.89 6.56 15.78
C HIS A 136 0.12 7.77 16.29
N HIS A 137 -0.29 8.69 15.39
CA HIS A 137 -1.19 9.79 15.74
C HIS A 137 -2.51 9.26 16.32
N TYR A 138 -3.09 8.23 15.69
CA TYR A 138 -4.35 7.64 16.19
C TYR A 138 -4.15 6.82 17.45
N GLN A 139 -3.02 6.12 17.61
CA GLN A 139 -2.71 5.46 18.89
C GLN A 139 -2.63 6.46 20.05
N LYS A 140 -1.97 7.60 19.85
CA LYS A 140 -1.90 8.68 20.85
C LYS A 140 -3.26 9.31 21.16
N LYS A 141 -4.25 9.20 20.26
CA LYS A 141 -5.65 9.59 20.50
C LYS A 141 -6.44 8.52 21.27
N GLY A 142 -5.83 7.41 21.69
CA GLY A 142 -6.47 6.35 22.47
C GLY A 142 -7.16 5.27 21.63
N TYR A 143 -6.91 5.21 20.32
CA TYR A 143 -7.46 4.13 19.49
C TYR A 143 -6.67 2.83 19.70
N HIS A 144 -7.40 1.73 19.90
CA HIS A 144 -6.80 0.39 19.98
C HIS A 144 -6.16 -0.02 18.65
N GLU A 145 -5.00 -0.68 18.69
CA GLU A 145 -4.16 -0.94 17.52
C GLU A 145 -4.89 -1.74 16.43
N ALA A 146 -5.57 -2.83 16.81
CA ALA A 146 -6.33 -3.65 15.87
C ALA A 146 -7.44 -2.86 15.16
N LYS A 147 -8.04 -1.86 15.84
CA LYS A 147 -9.05 -0.97 15.25
C LYS A 147 -8.47 -0.03 14.20
N ILE A 148 -7.22 0.42 14.39
CA ILE A 148 -6.52 1.25 13.41
C ILE A 148 -6.18 0.40 12.18
N VAL A 149 -5.62 -0.79 12.39
CA VAL A 149 -5.22 -1.72 11.33
C VAL A 149 -6.40 -2.09 10.44
N THR A 150 -7.50 -2.54 11.04
CA THR A 150 -8.73 -2.91 10.30
C THR A 150 -9.31 -1.73 9.51
N ARG A 151 -9.35 -0.52 10.08
CA ARG A 151 -9.80 0.68 9.36
C ARG A 151 -8.91 1.03 8.18
N PHE A 152 -7.60 0.90 8.34
CA PHE A 152 -6.66 1.12 7.24
C PHE A 152 -6.85 0.05 6.15
N TRP A 153 -7.13 -1.20 6.50
CA TRP A 153 -7.46 -2.21 5.49
C TRP A 153 -8.75 -1.89 4.75
N ILE A 154 -9.80 -1.43 5.43
CA ILE A 154 -11.06 -0.99 4.78
C ILE A 154 -10.76 0.10 3.75
N VAL A 155 -10.00 1.13 4.13
CA VAL A 155 -9.58 2.19 3.19
C VAL A 155 -8.74 1.61 2.05
N GLY A 156 -7.88 0.63 2.32
CA GLY A 156 -7.05 -0.03 1.32
C GLY A 156 -7.88 -0.79 0.28
N VAL A 157 -8.92 -1.50 0.73
CA VAL A 157 -9.88 -2.18 -0.16
C VAL A 157 -10.64 -1.16 -1.01
N ILE A 158 -11.07 -0.04 -0.43
CA ILE A 158 -11.74 1.03 -1.18
C ILE A 158 -10.81 1.60 -2.27
N LEU A 159 -9.55 1.88 -1.94
CA LEU A 159 -8.55 2.37 -2.90
C LEU A 159 -8.24 1.34 -3.99
N ALA A 160 -8.19 0.06 -3.66
CA ALA A 160 -8.05 -1.04 -4.62
C ALA A 160 -9.22 -1.08 -5.61
N VAL A 161 -10.46 -0.98 -5.11
CA VAL A 161 -11.66 -0.93 -5.96
C VAL A 161 -11.64 0.32 -6.85
N LEU A 162 -11.32 1.48 -6.30
CA LEU A 162 -11.18 2.73 -7.08
C LEU A 162 -10.12 2.59 -8.18
N THR A 163 -9.00 1.91 -7.89
CA THR A 163 -7.94 1.66 -8.87
C THR A 163 -8.46 0.84 -10.05
N ILE A 164 -9.25 -0.22 -9.78
CA ILE A 164 -9.85 -1.06 -10.82
C ILE A 164 -10.89 -0.27 -11.62
N VAL A 165 -11.78 0.47 -10.95
CA VAL A 165 -12.83 1.27 -11.61
C VAL A 165 -12.21 2.35 -12.52
N THR A 166 -11.07 2.93 -12.12
CA THR A 166 -10.36 3.95 -12.91
C THR A 166 -9.93 3.41 -14.28
N LEU A 167 -9.72 2.10 -14.45
CA LEU A 167 -9.42 1.51 -15.76
C LEU A 167 -10.56 1.66 -16.77
N LYS A 168 -11.81 1.64 -16.30
CA LYS A 168 -13.01 1.68 -17.16
C LYS A 168 -13.46 3.11 -17.49
N LEU A 169 -12.88 4.12 -16.85
CA LEU A 169 -13.28 5.53 -17.03
C LEU A 169 -12.73 6.16 -18.32
N ARG A 170 -12.47 5.36 -19.36
CA ARG A 170 -12.07 5.83 -20.70
C ARG A 170 -12.92 5.19 -21.78
#